data_AF-A0A829MXH3-F1
#
_entry.id   AF-A0A829MXH3-F1
#
_cell.length_a   1.000
_cell.length_b   1.000
_cell.length_c   1.000
_cell.angle_alpha   90.00
_cell.angle_beta   90.00
_cell.angle_gamma   90.00
#
_symmetry.space_group_name_H-M   'P 1'
#
loop_
_entity.id
_entity.type
_entity.pdbx_description
1 polymer ?
#
loop_
_entity_poly.entity_id
_entity_poly.type
_entity_poly.pdbx_seq_one_letter_code
_entity_poly.pdbx_strand_id
1 'polypeptide(L)' 'MKNRLSDLNNHLFAQLERLSEEDMTKEQIEQEATRGEAIVAVADQIIRNAALQISAAKLVAEYGNDPTRYLPQIEGKTS' A
#
# COMPACT_ATOMS: atom_id res chain seq x y z
N MET A 1 -9.11 9.00 7.53
CA MET A 1 -9.37 7.72 6.84
C MET A 1 -8.42 6.68 7.42
N LYS A 2 -8.88 5.45 7.67
CA LYS A 2 -8.12 4.40 8.39
C LYS A 2 -7.14 3.59 7.54
N ASN A 3 -6.99 3.88 6.25
CA ASN A 3 -6.12 3.12 5.35
C ASN A 3 -5.32 4.09 4.46
N ARG A 4 -4.03 4.28 4.77
CA ARG A 4 -3.09 5.15 4.03
C ARG A 4 -2.04 4.29 3.31
N LEU A 5 -1.31 4.89 2.35
CA LEU A 5 -0.18 4.22 1.71
C LEU A 5 0.97 3.92 2.70
N SER A 6 1.15 4.77 3.71
CA SER A 6 2.06 4.48 4.84
C SER A 6 1.67 3.20 5.59
N ASP A 7 0.38 2.95 5.79
CA ASP A 7 -0.09 1.76 6.50
C ASP A 7 0.17 0.50 5.68
N LEU A 8 -0.02 0.58 4.35
CA LEU A 8 0.35 -0.50 3.44
C LEU A 8 1.85 -0.82 3.54
N ASN A 9 2.70 0.21 3.52
CA ASN A 9 4.14 0.03 3.60
C ASN A 9 4.56 -0.64 4.93
N ASN A 10 3.97 -0.23 6.05
CA ASN A 10 4.18 -0.88 7.35
C ASN A 10 3.79 -2.37 7.32
N HIS A 11 2.66 -2.72 6.70
CA HIS A 11 2.23 -4.11 6.58
C HIS A 11 3.20 -4.96 5.72
N LEU A 12 3.74 -4.39 4.65
CA LEU A 12 4.72 -5.05 3.79
C LEU A 12 6.04 -5.31 4.55
N PHE A 13 6.54 -4.32 5.30
CA PHE A 13 7.72 -4.51 6.13
C PHE A 13 7.50 -5.53 7.25
N ALA A 14 6.35 -5.50 7.91
CA ALA A 14 6.01 -6.51 8.91
C ALA A 14 5.94 -7.93 8.32
N GLN A 15 5.54 -8.08 7.05
CA GLN A 15 5.58 -9.38 6.37
C GLN A 15 7.01 -9.82 6.06
N LEU A 16 7.87 -8.88 5.66
CA LEU A 16 9.30 -9.15 5.44
C LEU A 16 9.99 -9.62 6.73
N GLU A 17 9.68 -8.98 7.87
CA GLU A 17 10.18 -9.40 9.19
C GLU A 17 9.73 -10.82 9.53
N ARG A 18 8.44 -11.13 9.39
CA ARG A 18 7.91 -12.49 9.62
C ARG A 18 8.59 -13.55 8.77
N LEU A 19 8.80 -13.27 7.48
CA LEU A 19 9.49 -14.18 6.56
C LEU A 19 10.98 -14.39 6.90
N SER A 20 11.57 -13.50 7.72
CA SER A 20 12.97 -13.55 8.12
C SER A 20 13.18 -14.20 9.49
N GLU A 21 12.12 -14.70 10.14
CA GLU A 21 12.23 -15.39 11.43
C GLU A 21 13.03 -16.70 11.30
N GLU A 22 14.15 -16.82 12.02
CA GLU A 22 15.11 -17.92 11.86
C GLU A 22 14.59 -19.27 12.39
N ASP A 23 13.64 -19.25 13.32
CA ASP A 23 13.14 -20.44 14.03
C ASP A 23 11.86 -21.06 13.43
N MET A 24 11.51 -20.68 12.19
CA MET A 24 10.30 -21.17 11.54
C MET A 24 10.44 -22.61 11.03
N THR A 25 9.40 -23.42 11.25
CA THR A 25 9.30 -24.72 10.58
C THR A 25 9.01 -24.55 9.09
N LYS A 26 9.24 -25.61 8.31
CA LYS A 26 8.94 -25.61 6.88
C LYS A 26 7.47 -25.25 6.58
N GLU A 27 6.54 -25.79 7.35
CA GLU A 27 5.10 -25.52 7.19
C GLU A 27 4.77 -24.05 7.50
N GLN A 28 5.44 -23.46 8.50
CA GLN A 28 5.27 -22.04 8.81
C GLN A 28 5.82 -21.16 7.70
N ILE A 29 6.97 -21.51 7.11
CA ILE A 29 7.55 -20.80 5.96
C ILE A 29 6.58 -20.84 4.77
N GLU A 30 6.03 -22.01 4.44
CA GLU A 30 5.04 -22.16 3.36
C GLU A 30 3.78 -21.32 3.63
N GLN A 31 3.32 -21.27 4.89
CA GLN A 31 2.18 -20.45 5.29
C GLN A 31 2.46 -18.95 5.14
N GLU A 32 3.61 -18.47 5.59
CA GLU A 32 3.97 -17.05 5.46
C GLU A 32 4.32 -16.66 4.03
N ALA A 33 4.84 -17.57 3.21
CA ALA A 33 5.00 -17.34 1.77
C ALA A 33 3.63 -17.11 1.11
N THR A 34 2.66 -18.00 1.38
CA THR A 34 1.28 -17.87 0.88
C THR A 34 0.61 -16.58 1.36
N ARG A 35 0.81 -16.22 2.63
CA ARG A 35 0.34 -14.95 3.20
C ARG A 35 0.98 -13.76 2.48
N GLY A 36 2.29 -13.82 2.24
CA GLY A 36 3.05 -12.81 1.54
C GLY A 36 2.51 -12.55 0.13
N GLU A 37 2.24 -13.60 -0.63
CA GLU A 37 1.62 -13.50 -1.96
C GLU A 37 0.25 -12.80 -1.91
N ALA A 38 -0.60 -13.17 -0.95
CA ALA A 38 -1.91 -12.54 -0.76
C ALA A 38 -1.78 -11.05 -0.40
N ILE A 39 -0.82 -10.69 0.45
CA ILE A 39 -0.54 -9.28 0.80
C ILE A 39 -0.08 -8.50 -0.42
N VAL A 40 0.84 -9.05 -1.23
CA VAL A 40 1.30 -8.41 -2.47
C VAL A 40 0.15 -8.19 -3.44
N ALA A 41 -0.72 -9.18 -3.64
CA ALA A 41 -1.87 -9.06 -4.52
C ALA A 41 -2.83 -7.93 -4.12
N VAL A 42 -3.06 -7.75 -2.81
CA VAL A 42 -3.87 -6.64 -2.28
C VAL A 42 -3.13 -5.31 -2.38
N ALA A 43 -1.83 -5.28 -2.06
CA ALA A 43 -0.97 -4.11 -2.16
C ALA A 43 -1.00 -3.52 -3.58
N ASP A 44 -0.87 -4.38 -4.58
CA ASP A 44 -0.93 -4.03 -5.98
C ASP A 44 -2.25 -3.33 -6.37
N GLN A 45 -3.39 -3.78 -5.84
CA GLN A 45 -4.68 -3.12 -6.10
C GLN A 45 -4.74 -1.73 -5.46
N ILE A 46 -4.18 -1.58 -4.26
CA ILE A 46 -4.12 -0.29 -3.56
C ILE A 46 -3.25 0.69 -4.35
N ILE A 47 -2.08 0.25 -4.83
CA ILE A 47 -1.17 1.07 -5.63
C ILE A 47 -1.81 1.46 -6.97
N ARG A 48 -2.50 0.53 -7.66
CA ARG A 48 -3.25 0.83 -8.89
C ARG A 48 -4.32 1.90 -8.66
N ASN A 49 -5.05 1.83 -7.55
CA ASN A 49 -6.04 2.84 -7.21
C ASN A 49 -5.39 4.20 -6.93
N ALA A 50 -4.29 4.25 -6.17
CA ALA A 50 -3.54 5.48 -5.94
C ALA A 50 -3.00 6.09 -7.25
N ALA A 51 -2.53 5.27 -8.19
CA ALA A 51 -2.09 5.74 -9.51
C ALA A 51 -3.25 6.35 -10.33
N LEU A 52 -4.44 5.74 -10.26
CA LEU A 52 -5.65 6.27 -10.89
C LEU A 52 -6.05 7.62 -10.26
N GLN A 53 -5.99 7.74 -8.94
CA GLN A 53 -6.23 8.97 -8.21
C GLN A 53 -5.28 10.09 -8.62
N ILE A 54 -3.97 9.80 -8.73
CA ILE A 54 -2.96 10.75 -9.22
C ILE A 54 -3.27 11.17 -10.66
N SER A 55 -3.69 10.24 -11.52
CA SER A 55 -4.05 10.56 -12.91
C SER A 55 -5.26 11.49 -12.99
N ALA A 56 -6.29 11.25 -12.16
CA ALA A 56 -7.44 12.14 -12.06
C ALA A 56 -7.04 13.53 -11.51
N ALA A 57 -6.16 13.57 -10.50
CA ALA A 57 -5.63 14.82 -9.96
C ALA A 57 -4.88 15.64 -11.02
N LYS A 58 -4.04 14.99 -11.84
CA LYS A 58 -3.33 15.64 -12.95
C LYS A 58 -4.30 16.24 -13.96
N LEU A 59 -5.30 15.47 -14.39
CA LEU A 59 -6.31 15.94 -15.34
C LEU A 59 -7.04 17.20 -14.81
N VAL A 60 -7.43 17.18 -13.54
CA VAL A 60 -8.13 18.31 -12.90
C VAL A 60 -7.24 19.55 -12.85
N ALA A 61 -5.96 19.39 -12.51
CA ALA A 61 -4.98 20.47 -12.49
C ALA A 61 -4.71 21.04 -13.89
N GLU A 62 -4.66 20.21 -14.93
CA GLU A 62 -4.50 20.64 -16.33
C GLU A 62 -5.65 21.56 -16.79
N TYR A 63 -6.86 21.35 -16.28
CA TYR A 63 -8.02 22.23 -16.52
C TYR A 63 -8.08 23.44 -15.56
N GLY A 64 -7.04 23.69 -14.76
CA GLY A 64 -6.96 24.85 -13.85
C GLY A 64 -7.80 24.74 -12.58
N ASN A 65 -8.28 23.53 -12.23
CA ASN A 65 -9.05 23.30 -11.02
C ASN A 65 -8.17 22.76 -9.89
N ASP A 66 -8.60 22.92 -8.64
CA ASP A 66 -7.90 22.38 -7.47
C ASP A 66 -7.94 20.84 -7.46
N PRO A 67 -6.79 20.14 -7.56
CA PRO A 67 -6.73 18.69 -7.59
C PRO A 67 -6.73 18.04 -6.19
N THR A 68 -6.69 18.83 -5.11
CA THR A 68 -6.43 18.34 -3.74
C THR A 68 -7.35 17.21 -3.32
N ARG A 69 -8.62 17.24 -3.71
CA ARG A 69 -9.60 16.18 -3.38
C ARG A 69 -9.33 14.81 -4.03
N TYR A 70 -8.48 14.78 -5.06
CA TYR A 70 -8.14 13.57 -5.81
C TYR A 70 -6.79 12.99 -5.41
N LEU A 71 -6.01 13.68 -4.59
CA LEU A 71 -4.69 13.20 -4.18
C LEU A 71 -4.84 12.03 -3.18
N PRO A 72 -4.07 10.95 -3.36
CA PRO A 72 -4.02 9.87 -2.37
C PRO A 72 -3.45 10.40 -1.05
N GLN A 73 -3.91 9.84 0.08
CA GLN A 73 -3.34 10.15 1.39
C GLN A 73 -2.07 9.32 1.60
N ILE A 74 -0.92 9.93 1.31
CA ILE A 74 0.40 9.28 1.40
C ILE A 74 0.84 9.17 2.86
N GLU A 75 0.77 10.28 3.60
CA GLU A 75 1.11 10.35 5.02
C GLU A 75 -0.05 10.88 5.85
N GLY A 76 -0.04 10.56 7.14
CA GLY A 76 -0.94 11.19 8.09
C GLY A 76 -0.59 12.65 8.25
N LYS A 77 -1.47 13.54 7.76
CA LYS A 77 -1.45 14.99 7.97
C LYS A 77 -0.41 15.46 8.99
N THR A 78 0.67 16.09 8.54
CA THR A 78 1.16 17.26 9.25
C THR A 78 0.24 18.42 8.86
N SER A 79 -0.81 18.61 9.66
CA SER A 79 -1.79 19.72 9.66
C SER A 79 -2.73 19.84 8.45
#